data_AF-A0A350Q8B7-F1
#
_entry.id   AF-A0A350Q8B7-F1
#
_cell.length_a   1.000
_cell.length_b   1.000
_cell.length_c   1.000
_cell.angle_alpha   90.00
_cell.angle_beta   90.00
_cell.angle_gamma   90.00
#
_symmetry.space_group_name_H-M   'P 1'
#
loop_
_entity.id
_entity.type
_entity.pdbx_description
1 polymer ?
#
loop_
_entity_poly.entity_id
_entity_poly.type
_entity_poly.pdbx_seq_one_letter_code
_entity_poly.pdbx_strand_id
1 'polypeptide(L)'
;GRGLQWSGAPDPTDPEADPDDNGDFGVILGDRNSVRYPSYHRLDLSFRRTFDKSWGSLIPYINLLNVYNRQNVLFYFFEYERTPATRSGVSMFPLLPTFGLEVRF
;
A
#
# COMPACT_ATOMS: atom_id res chain seq x y z
N GLY A 1 3.46 4.17 35.63
CA GLY A 1 2.75 5.27 34.96
C GLY A 1 3.69 6.43 34.79
N ARG A 2 3.98 6.80 33.55
CA ARG A 2 4.64 8.08 33.21
C ARG A 2 3.96 8.57 31.94
N GLY A 3 3.05 9.53 32.11
CA GLY A 3 2.37 10.21 31.00
C GLY A 3 3.36 11.07 30.25
N LEU A 4 3.30 11.03 28.92
CA LEU A 4 4.08 11.91 28.05
C LEU A 4 3.47 13.31 28.15
N GLN A 5 4.26 14.28 28.58
CA GLN A 5 3.87 15.70 28.63
C GLN A 5 3.84 16.27 27.22
N TRP A 6 2.72 16.88 26.87
CA TRP A 6 2.47 17.54 25.59
C TRP A 6 3.08 18.95 25.63
N SER A 7 3.99 19.28 24.70
CA SER A 7 4.67 20.59 24.63
C SER A 7 3.94 21.62 23.76
N GLY A 8 2.69 21.34 23.37
CA GLY A 8 1.87 22.21 22.51
C GLY A 8 0.71 22.88 23.22
N ALA A 9 0.53 22.66 24.53
CA ALA A 9 -0.56 23.31 25.26
C ALA A 9 -0.21 24.78 25.44
N PRO A 10 -1.14 25.69 25.13
CA PRO A 10 -1.04 27.06 25.61
C PRO A 10 -0.73 27.01 27.10
N ASP A 11 0.37 27.64 27.52
CA ASP A 11 0.68 27.78 28.93
C ASP A 11 -0.44 28.65 29.54
N PRO A 12 -1.25 28.12 30.48
CA PRO A 12 -2.37 28.88 31.04
C PRO A 12 -1.91 30.10 31.86
N THR A 13 -0.60 30.27 32.06
CA THR A 13 0.00 31.44 32.72
C THR A 13 0.64 32.44 31.75
N ASP A 14 0.63 32.18 30.44
CA ASP A 14 1.14 33.09 29.43
C ASP A 14 0.10 34.21 29.13
N PRO A 15 0.41 35.48 29.44
CA PRO A 15 -0.49 36.60 29.20
C PRO A 15 -0.68 36.93 27.71
N GLU A 16 0.10 36.35 26.80
CA GLU A 16 -0.04 36.51 25.34
C GLU A 16 -0.83 35.36 24.67
N ALA A 17 -1.32 34.39 25.46
CA ALA A 17 -2.11 33.28 24.92
C ALA A 17 -3.44 33.77 24.32
N ASP A 18 -3.66 33.48 23.03
CA ASP A 18 -4.90 33.80 22.34
C ASP A 18 -6.05 32.95 22.91
N PRO A 19 -7.08 33.55 23.53
CA PRO A 19 -8.18 32.80 24.15
C PRO A 19 -9.05 32.04 23.14
N ASP A 20 -8.92 32.33 21.84
CA ASP A 20 -9.64 31.64 20.77
C ASP A 20 -8.79 30.53 20.09
N ASP A 21 -7.54 30.31 20.54
CA ASP A 21 -6.72 29.18 20.10
C ASP A 21 -7.23 27.88 20.71
N ASN A 22 -8.20 27.27 20.03
CA ASN A 22 -8.86 26.03 20.44
C ASN A 22 -7.96 24.78 20.29
N GLY A 23 -6.64 24.94 20.19
CA GLY A 23 -5.67 23.83 20.21
C GLY A 23 -5.95 22.74 19.17
N ASP A 24 -6.68 23.08 18.11
CA ASP A 24 -7.24 22.11 17.19
C ASP A 24 -6.31 21.94 16.00
N PHE A 25 -6.06 20.70 15.62
CA PHE A 25 -5.03 20.26 14.66
C PHE A 25 -3.59 20.20 15.19
N GLY A 26 -3.41 19.62 16.39
CA GLY A 26 -2.16 18.95 16.72
C GLY A 26 -1.93 17.76 15.78
N VAL A 27 -1.27 17.99 14.64
CA VAL A 27 -0.77 16.90 13.80
C VAL A 27 0.16 16.06 14.67
N ILE A 28 -0.24 14.86 15.05
CA ILE A 28 0.70 13.89 15.62
C ILE A 28 1.61 13.46 14.47
N LEU A 29 2.68 14.23 14.24
CA LEU A 29 3.82 13.77 13.47
C LEU A 29 4.48 12.67 14.29
N GLY A 30 4.06 11.42 14.08
CA GLY A 30 4.90 10.29 14.46
C GLY A 30 6.28 10.46 13.84
N ASP A 31 7.33 9.91 14.45
CA ASP A 31 8.72 10.14 14.02
C ASP A 31 8.84 10.06 12.50
N ARG A 32 9.59 10.99 11.91
CA ARG A 32 9.79 11.02 10.46
C ARG A 32 10.36 9.66 10.01
N ASN A 33 9.62 8.95 9.16
CA ASN A 33 9.89 7.57 8.72
C ASN A 33 9.60 6.46 9.75
N SER A 34 8.73 6.69 10.74
CA SER A 34 8.31 5.70 11.75
C SER A 34 7.62 4.46 11.17
N VAL A 35 7.11 4.54 9.94
CA VAL A 35 6.45 3.41 9.26
C VAL A 35 7.10 3.16 7.91
N ARG A 36 7.52 1.90 7.70
CA ARG A 36 8.02 1.40 6.42
C ARG A 36 7.02 0.40 5.87
N TYR A 37 6.91 0.34 4.54
CA TYR A 37 6.24 -0.79 3.90
C TYR A 37 6.92 -2.11 4.31
N PRO A 38 6.15 -3.18 4.58
CA PRO A 38 6.73 -4.51 4.74
C PRO A 38 7.63 -4.86 3.56
N SER A 39 8.64 -5.69 3.79
CA SER A 39 9.53 -6.18 2.73
C SER A 39 8.69 -6.82 1.61
N TYR A 40 8.82 -6.27 0.39
CA TYR A 40 8.08 -6.71 -0.78
C TYR A 40 8.88 -7.70 -1.62
N HIS A 41 8.25 -8.81 -2.01
CA HIS A 41 8.84 -9.77 -2.94
C HIS A 41 7.74 -10.44 -3.76
N ARG A 42 7.93 -10.52 -5.08
CA ARG A 42 6.97 -11.10 -6.04
C ARG A 42 7.71 -11.85 -7.13
N LEU A 43 7.23 -13.05 -7.44
CA LEU A 43 7.68 -13.85 -8.58
C LEU A 43 6.49 -14.08 -9.51
N ASP A 44 6.69 -13.74 -10.78
CA ASP A 44 5.74 -14.00 -11.86
C ASP A 44 6.41 -14.89 -12.90
N LEU A 45 5.67 -15.84 -13.45
CA LEU A 45 6.16 -16.76 -14.48
C LEU A 45 5.28 -16.67 -15.72
N SER A 46 5.91 -16.72 -16.90
CA SER A 46 5.22 -16.71 -18.19
C SER A 46 5.82 -17.80 -19.07
N PHE A 47 4.94 -18.63 -19.64
CA PHE A 47 5.30 -19.65 -20.61
C PHE A 47 4.51 -19.41 -21.89
N ARG A 48 5.20 -19.48 -23.03
CA ARG A 48 4.61 -19.36 -24.36
C ARG A 48 5.31 -20.29 -25.32
N ARG A 49 4.57 -20.81 -26.30
CA ARG A 49 5.14 -21.68 -27.33
C ARG A 49 4.56 -21.34 -28.70
N THR A 50 5.43 -21.10 -29.67
CA THR A 50 5.02 -20.91 -31.06
C THR A 50 4.89 -22.26 -31.76
N PHE A 51 3.78 -22.43 -32.50
CA PHE A 51 3.54 -23.52 -33.43
C PHE A 51 3.33 -22.93 -34.82
N ASP A 52 4.33 -23.09 -35.68
CA ASP A 52 4.25 -22.63 -37.06
C ASP A 52 3.44 -23.62 -37.91
N LYS A 53 2.58 -23.07 -38.76
CA LYS A 53 1.71 -23.79 -39.71
C LYS A 53 1.86 -23.16 -41.10
N SER A 54 1.41 -23.86 -42.13
CA SER A 54 1.47 -23.36 -43.51
C SER A 54 0.62 -22.10 -43.74
N TRP A 55 -0.36 -21.83 -42.89
CA TRP A 55 -1.30 -20.72 -43.00
C TRP A 55 -1.05 -19.60 -41.98
N GLY A 56 -0.05 -19.74 -41.11
CA GLY A 56 0.17 -18.80 -39.99
C GLY A 56 0.85 -19.45 -38.79
N SER A 57 0.79 -18.80 -37.63
CA SER A 57 1.37 -19.31 -36.37
C SER A 57 0.36 -19.26 -35.24
N LEU A 58 0.40 -20.28 -34.38
CA LEU A 58 -0.41 -20.40 -33.18
C LEU A 58 0.49 -20.29 -31.94
N ILE A 59 0.15 -19.41 -31.00
CA ILE A 59 0.97 -19.15 -29.82
C ILE A 59 0.10 -19.23 -28.56
N PRO A 60 -0.13 -20.43 -27.99
CA PRO A 60 -0.68 -20.54 -26.65
C PRO A 60 0.29 -20.00 -25.61
N TYR A 61 -0.26 -19.39 -24.56
CA TYR A 61 0.50 -18.91 -23.42
C TYR A 61 -0.23 -19.13 -22.11
N ILE A 62 0.56 -19.23 -21.04
CA ILE A 62 0.10 -19.24 -19.65
C ILE A 62 0.98 -18.29 -18.83
N ASN A 63 0.33 -17.48 -18.00
CA ASN A 63 0.97 -16.57 -17.06
C ASN A 63 0.49 -16.94 -15.65
N LEU A 64 1.43 -16.98 -14.71
CA LEU A 64 1.19 -17.18 -13.29
C LEU A 64 1.73 -15.95 -12.57
N LEU A 65 0.84 -15.05 -12.15
CA LEU A 65 1.23 -13.91 -11.34
C LEU A 65 1.23 -14.29 -9.87
N ASN A 66 2.19 -13.74 -9.13
CA ASN A 66 2.32 -13.93 -7.70
C ASN A 66 2.40 -15.42 -7.31
N VAL A 67 3.41 -16.13 -7.85
CA VAL A 67 3.65 -17.56 -7.62
C VAL A 67 3.78 -17.89 -6.13
N TYR A 68 4.27 -16.94 -5.32
CA TYR A 68 4.34 -17.12 -3.86
C TYR A 68 3.00 -16.98 -3.14
N ASN A 69 1.92 -16.63 -3.86
CA ASN A 69 0.58 -16.39 -3.33
C ASN A 69 0.56 -15.41 -2.13
N ARG A 70 1.41 -14.38 -2.17
CA ARG A 70 1.55 -13.41 -1.08
C ARG A 70 0.59 -12.24 -1.27
N GLN A 71 -0.21 -11.91 -0.25
CA GLN A 71 -1.06 -10.72 -0.24
C GLN A 71 -0.24 -9.47 0.10
N ASN A 72 0.69 -9.11 -0.79
CA ASN A 72 1.51 -7.90 -0.62
C ASN A 72 0.61 -6.66 -0.67
N VAL A 73 0.84 -5.70 0.23
CA VAL A 73 0.08 -4.44 0.25
C VAL A 73 0.42 -3.61 -0.99
N LEU A 74 -0.61 -3.23 -1.74
CA LEU A 74 -0.52 -2.37 -2.91
C LEU A 74 -0.60 -0.89 -2.52
N PHE A 75 -1.55 -0.54 -1.64
CA PHE A 75 -1.72 0.82 -1.12
C PHE A 75 -2.11 0.80 0.35
N TYR A 76 -1.63 1.78 1.12
CA TYR A 76 -2.20 2.13 2.41
C TYR A 76 -2.96 3.45 2.32
N PHE A 77 -4.08 3.51 3.02
CA PHE A 77 -4.82 4.74 3.29
C PHE A 77 -4.71 5.02 4.79
N PHE A 78 -4.42 6.28 5.12
CA PHE A 78 -4.32 6.74 6.50
C PHE A 78 -5.50 7.67 6.77
N GLU A 79 -6.33 7.29 7.74
CA GLU A 79 -7.45 8.10 8.22
C GLU A 79 -6.99 8.80 9.50
N TYR A 80 -6.56 10.06 9.35
CA TYR A 80 -6.08 10.88 10.46
C TYR A 80 -7.20 11.55 11.27
N GLU A 81 -8.43 11.54 10.75
CA GLU A 81 -9.62 12.10 11.42
C GLU A 81 -10.17 11.20 12.54
N ARG A 82 -9.64 9.97 12.69
CA ARG A 82 -10.00 9.05 13.77
C ARG A 82 -8.96 9.07 14.87
N THR A 83 -9.40 8.95 16.12
CA THR A 83 -8.52 8.84 17.30
C THR A 83 -8.71 7.46 17.94
N PRO A 84 -7.74 6.53 17.85
CA PRO A 84 -6.43 6.67 17.21
C PRO A 84 -6.51 6.60 15.67
N ALA A 85 -5.54 7.22 14.99
CA ALA A 85 -5.45 7.20 13.53
C ALA A 85 -5.45 5.75 13.02
N THR A 86 -6.33 5.46 12.06
CA THR A 86 -6.47 4.10 11.51
C THR A 86 -5.78 3.98 10.17
N ARG A 87 -5.17 2.82 9.92
CA ARG A 87 -4.56 2.48 8.63
C ARG A 87 -5.35 1.35 7.97
N SER A 88 -5.85 1.59 6.76
CA SER A 88 -6.44 0.56 5.90
C SER A 88 -5.56 0.34 4.68
N GLY A 89 -5.73 -0.77 3.96
CA GLY A 89 -4.92 -1.03 2.78
C GLY A 89 -5.58 -1.97 1.78
N VAL A 90 -5.19 -1.80 0.52
CA VAL A 90 -5.58 -2.69 -0.58
C VAL A 90 -4.40 -3.59 -0.89
N SER A 91 -4.64 -4.90 -0.96
CA SER A 91 -3.61 -5.88 -1.29
C SER A 91 -3.61 -6.21 -2.78
N MET A 92 -2.47 -6.63 -3.30
CA MET A 92 -2.36 -7.21 -4.63
C MET A 92 -3.22 -8.48 -4.77
N PHE A 93 -3.52 -8.84 -6.01
CA PHE A 93 -4.13 -10.15 -6.29
C PHE A 93 -3.28 -11.29 -5.72
N PRO A 94 -3.92 -12.36 -5.22
CA PRO A 94 -3.25 -13.59 -4.85
C PRO A 94 -2.65 -14.27 -6.10
N LEU A 95 -2.28 -15.55 -6.01
CA LEU A 95 -1.91 -16.34 -7.19
C LEU A 95 -2.99 -16.21 -8.26
N LEU A 96 -2.63 -15.62 -9.40
CA LEU A 96 -3.54 -15.38 -10.51
C LEU A 96 -3.04 -16.10 -11.77
N PRO A 97 -3.63 -17.25 -12.13
CA PRO A 97 -3.37 -17.89 -13.40
C PRO A 97 -4.14 -17.21 -14.53
N THR A 98 -3.50 -17.05 -15.67
CA THR A 98 -4.10 -16.55 -16.91
C THR A 98 -3.60 -17.37 -18.06
N PHE A 99 -4.47 -17.75 -19.00
CA PHE A 99 -4.08 -18.45 -20.22
C PHE A 99 -4.71 -17.77 -21.42
N GLY A 100 -4.11 -17.96 -22.59
CA GLY A 100 -4.64 -17.42 -23.83
C GLY A 100 -4.00 -18.05 -25.06
N LEU A 101 -4.51 -17.61 -26.20
CA LEU A 101 -4.10 -18.08 -27.51
C LEU A 101 -3.95 -16.89 -28.43
N GLU A 102 -2.77 -16.72 -29.00
CA GLU A 102 -2.51 -15.75 -30.05
C GLU A 102 -2.45 -16.46 -31.40
N VAL A 103 -3.08 -15.86 -32.42
CA VAL A 103 -3.09 -16.37 -33.80
C VAL A 103 -2.51 -15.30 -34.70
N ARG A 104 -1.57 -15.68 -35.56
CA ARG A 104 -0.97 -14.82 -36.60
C ARG A 104 -1.21 -15.47 -37.95
N PHE A 105 -1.59 -14.68 -38.96
CA PHE A 105 -1.86 -15.11 -40.33
C PHE A 105 -0.85 -14.49 -41.29
#